data_AF-A0A7C3VTB9-F1
#
_entry.id   AF-A0A7C3VTB9-F1
#
_cell.length_a   1.000
_cell.length_b   1.000
_cell.length_c   1.000
_cell.angle_alpha   90.00
_cell.angle_beta   90.00
_cell.angle_gamma   90.00
#
_symmetry.space_group_name_H-M   'P 1'
#
loop_
_entity.id
_entity.type
_entity.pdbx_description
1 polymer ?
#
loop_
_entity_poly.entity_id
_entity_poly.type
_entity_poly.pdbx_seq_one_letter_code
_entity_poly.pdbx_strand_id
1 'polypeptide(L)'
;MHDQDSADPTLTLSNPLSEAVSARDRDILSMVNTAIRKKRVLMAFQPVIQTARPDHMAFHEGLIRVLDHNGRIIPAREFIGVVEN
;
A
#
# COMPACT_ATOMS: atom_id res chain seq x y z
N MET A 1 -20.70 -14.65 -49.08
CA MET A 1 -20.13 -13.29 -48.92
C MET A 1 -20.90 -12.61 -47.80
N HIS A 2 -20.35 -12.71 -46.60
CA HIS A 2 -20.56 -11.85 -45.42
C HIS A 2 -19.46 -12.31 -44.45
N ASP A 3 -18.30 -11.68 -44.58
CA ASP A 3 -17.35 -11.51 -43.48
C ASP A 3 -18.10 -10.96 -42.27
N GLN A 4 -17.75 -11.42 -41.07
CA GLN A 4 -17.47 -10.54 -39.93
C GLN A 4 -16.91 -11.38 -38.76
N ASP A 5 -15.62 -11.14 -38.53
CA ASP A 5 -14.89 -11.17 -37.26
C ASP A 5 -14.97 -12.43 -36.37
N SER A 6 -14.03 -13.32 -36.67
CA SER A 6 -13.23 -14.02 -35.67
C SER A 6 -12.88 -13.08 -34.50
N ALA A 7 -13.48 -13.32 -33.33
CA ALA A 7 -12.98 -12.75 -32.08
C ALA A 7 -11.54 -13.25 -31.86
N ASP A 8 -10.57 -12.36 -32.10
CA ASP A 8 -9.16 -12.61 -31.81
C ASP A 8 -8.98 -12.70 -30.28
N PRO A 9 -8.58 -13.86 -29.71
CA PRO A 9 -8.40 -14.01 -28.27
C PRO A 9 -7.11 -13.34 -27.75
N THR A 10 -6.38 -12.60 -28.59
CA THR A 10 -5.04 -12.05 -28.30
C THR A 10 -5.06 -10.64 -27.70
N LEU A 11 -6.21 -10.02 -27.44
CA LEU A 11 -6.30 -8.75 -26.69
C LEU A 11 -6.16 -8.93 -25.16
N THR A 12 -5.28 -9.84 -24.74
CA THR A 12 -4.72 -9.82 -23.36
C THR A 12 -3.44 -8.99 -23.35
N LEU A 13 -3.39 -7.94 -24.17
CA LEU A 13 -2.42 -6.87 -24.09
C LEU A 13 -2.93 -5.88 -23.05
N SER A 14 -2.15 -5.71 -22.00
CA SER A 14 -2.40 -4.80 -20.89
C SER A 14 -3.10 -3.50 -21.30
N ASN A 15 -4.36 -3.38 -20.90
CA ASN A 15 -5.14 -2.16 -21.05
C ASN A 15 -4.35 -0.97 -20.48
N PRO A 16 -4.25 0.19 -21.17
CA PRO A 16 -3.55 1.38 -20.67
C PRO A 16 -3.88 1.75 -19.21
N LEU A 17 -5.10 1.47 -18.75
CA LEU A 17 -5.46 1.64 -17.34
C LEU A 17 -4.68 0.70 -16.40
N SER A 18 -4.52 -0.58 -16.76
CA SER A 18 -3.76 -1.56 -15.99
C SER A 18 -2.27 -1.19 -15.92
N GLU A 19 -1.70 -0.67 -17.01
CA GLU A 19 -0.33 -0.15 -17.01
C GLU A 19 -0.19 1.10 -16.13
N ALA A 20 -1.15 2.02 -16.18
CA ALA A 20 -1.15 3.22 -15.34
C ALA A 20 -1.24 2.87 -13.84
N VAL A 21 -2.08 1.89 -13.47
CA VAL A 21 -2.17 1.39 -12.10
C VAL A 21 -0.85 0.75 -11.67
N SER A 22 -0.28 -0.13 -12.51
CA SER A 22 0.99 -0.80 -12.21
C SER A 22 2.16 0.18 -12.07
N ALA A 23 2.20 1.22 -12.91
CA ALA A 23 3.20 2.28 -12.82
C ALA A 23 3.08 3.06 -11.50
N ARG A 24 1.85 3.45 -11.13
CA ARG A 24 1.58 4.13 -9.86
C ARG A 24 2.00 3.29 -8.67
N ASP A 25 1.69 2.00 -8.67
CA ASP A 25 2.02 1.09 -7.56
C ASP A 25 3.55 0.94 -7.41
N ARG A 26 4.29 0.84 -8.52
CA ARG A 26 5.77 0.84 -8.49
C ARG A 26 6.35 2.15 -7.91
N ASP A 27 5.76 3.29 -8.26
CA ASP A 27 6.20 4.58 -7.74
C ASP A 27 6.03 4.69 -6.23
N ILE A 28 4.92 4.16 -5.69
CA ILE A 28 4.65 4.11 -4.24
C ILE A 28 5.70 3.26 -3.53
N LEU A 29 6.04 2.08 -4.06
CA LEU A 29 7.04 1.19 -3.43
C LEU A 29 8.45 1.80 -3.45
N SER A 30 8.82 2.46 -4.55
CA SER A 30 10.09 3.18 -4.66
C SER A 30 10.18 4.29 -3.60
N MET A 31 9.08 5.03 -3.40
CA MET A 31 8.98 6.07 -2.40
C MET A 31 9.08 5.52 -0.97
N VAL A 32 8.35 4.45 -0.64
CA VAL A 32 8.38 3.79 0.69
C VAL A 32 9.78 3.26 0.99
N ASN A 33 10.40 2.55 0.04
CA ASN A 33 11.75 2.01 0.20
C ASN A 33 12.78 3.13 0.44
N THR A 34 12.65 4.25 -0.28
CA THR A 34 13.48 5.44 -0.07
C THR A 34 13.25 6.07 1.30
N ALA A 35 12.01 6.16 1.76
CA ALA A 35 11.66 6.70 3.07
C ALA A 35 12.26 5.87 4.20
N ILE A 36 12.16 4.53 4.13
CA ILE A 36 12.73 3.61 5.13
C ILE A 36 14.26 3.76 5.19
N ARG A 37 14.95 3.72 4.04
CA ARG A 37 16.42 3.92 3.99
C ARG A 37 16.86 5.25 4.59
N LYS A 38 16.07 6.31 4.36
CA LYS A 38 16.32 7.66 4.90
C LYS A 38 15.79 7.86 6.32
N LYS A 39 15.28 6.80 6.98
CA LYS A 39 14.69 6.84 8.33
C LYS A 39 13.57 7.89 8.48
N ARG A 40 12.81 8.14 7.40
CA ARG A 40 11.64 9.01 7.40
C ARG A 40 10.43 8.25 7.91
N VAL A 41 10.47 7.91 9.18
CA VAL A 41 9.45 7.11 9.84
C VAL A 41 9.12 7.70 11.21
N LEU A 42 7.88 7.50 11.65
CA LEU A 42 7.41 7.80 12.99
C LEU A 42 6.81 6.54 13.61
N MET A 43 6.75 6.52 14.94
CA MET A 43 6.01 5.52 15.70
C MET A 43 4.74 6.16 16.25
N ALA A 44 3.59 5.55 15.95
CA ALA A 44 2.32 5.82 16.62
C ALA A 44 2.05 4.70 17.63
N PHE A 45 1.39 5.02 18.75
CA PHE A 45 1.09 4.05 19.80
C PHE A 45 -0.41 4.00 20.05
N GLN A 46 -1.02 2.84 19.83
CA GLN A 46 -2.44 2.60 20.06
C GLN A 46 -2.63 1.80 21.36
N PRO A 47 -3.40 2.30 22.34
CA PRO A 47 -3.66 1.55 23.57
C PRO A 47 -4.55 0.34 23.29
N VAL A 48 -4.20 -0.80 23.88
CA VAL A 48 -5.02 -2.02 23.88
C VAL A 48 -5.57 -2.24 25.29
N ILE A 49 -6.89 -2.32 25.40
CA ILE A 49 -7.62 -2.44 26.67
C ILE A 49 -8.24 -3.84 26.78
N GLN A 50 -8.12 -4.47 27.94
CA GLN A 50 -8.78 -5.76 28.20
C GLN A 50 -10.21 -5.53 28.71
N THR A 51 -11.19 -6.18 28.08
CA THR A 51 -12.60 -6.02 28.44
C THR A 51 -12.91 -6.39 29.90
N ALA A 52 -12.18 -7.34 30.47
CA ALA A 52 -12.36 -7.76 31.87
C ALA A 52 -11.86 -6.71 32.90
N ARG A 53 -11.01 -5.76 32.49
CA ARG A 53 -10.46 -4.67 33.32
C ARG A 53 -10.36 -3.39 32.48
N PRO A 54 -11.49 -2.75 32.15
CA PRO A 54 -11.53 -1.65 31.18
C PRO A 54 -10.91 -0.34 31.70
N ASP A 55 -10.68 -0.24 33.00
CA ASP A 55 -9.98 0.85 33.68
C ASP A 55 -8.45 0.74 33.62
N HIS A 56 -7.94 -0.40 33.14
CA HIS A 56 -6.50 -0.66 33.01
C HIS A 56 -6.10 -0.92 31.56
N MET A 57 -5.06 -0.23 31.12
CA MET A 57 -4.44 -0.52 29.84
C MET A 57 -3.59 -1.79 29.93
N ALA A 58 -3.74 -2.69 28.96
CA ALA A 58 -2.92 -3.90 28.93
C ALA A 58 -1.53 -3.63 28.35
N PHE A 59 -1.48 -2.98 27.19
CA PHE A 59 -0.24 -2.57 26.52
C PHE A 59 -0.52 -1.52 25.43
N HIS A 60 0.53 -1.00 24.81
CA HIS A 60 0.46 -0.17 23.60
C HIS A 60 0.94 -0.96 22.38
N GLU A 61 0.12 -1.01 21.34
CA GLU A 61 0.52 -1.49 20.02
C GLU A 61 1.29 -0.39 19.29
N GLY A 62 2.52 -0.69 18.87
CA GLY A 62 3.35 0.21 18.08
C GLY A 62 3.04 0.09 16.60
N LEU A 63 2.62 1.18 15.96
CA LEU A 63 2.31 1.23 14.53
C LEU A 63 3.29 2.16 13.82
N ILE A 64 4.01 1.64 12.82
CA ILE A 64 4.91 2.46 12.01
C ILE A 64 4.12 3.40 11.10
N ARG A 65 4.64 4.61 10.90
CA ARG A 65 4.17 5.58 9.91
C ARG A 65 5.34 5.92 9.01
N VAL A 66 5.17 5.76 7.69
CA VAL A 66 6.19 6.08 6.70
C VAL A 66 5.87 7.45 6.10
N LEU A 67 6.89 8.31 5.98
CA LEU A 67 6.72 9.67 5.47
C LEU A 67 7.32 9.85 4.07
N ASP A 68 6.62 10.59 3.23
CA ASP A 68 7.15 11.04 1.93
C ASP A 68 8.25 12.12 2.11
N HIS A 69 8.72 12.69 1.01
CA HIS A 69 9.75 13.74 1.07
C HIS A 69 9.24 15.10 1.59
N ASN A 70 7.93 15.31 1.63
CA ASN A 70 7.27 16.49 2.18
C ASN A 70 6.85 16.30 3.65
N GLY A 71 7.10 15.12 4.23
CA GLY A 71 6.70 14.78 5.59
C GLY A 71 5.24 14.32 5.73
N ARG A 72 4.55 14.01 4.62
CA ARG A 72 3.18 13.46 4.65
C ARG A 72 3.22 11.96 4.87
N ILE A 73 2.22 11.43 5.58
CA ILE A 73 2.09 10.00 5.81
C ILE A 73 1.70 9.30 4.49
N ILE A 74 2.48 8.30 4.10
CA ILE A 74 2.13 7.36 3.03
C ILE A 74 1.16 6.32 3.63
N PRO A 75 -0.08 6.20 3.13
CA PRO A 75 -1.06 5.26 3.70
C PRO A 75 -0.60 3.80 3.58
N ALA A 76 -0.61 3.05 4.67
CA ALA A 76 -0.15 1.65 4.69
C ALA A 76 -0.86 0.77 3.65
N ARG A 77 -2.18 0.95 3.45
CA ARG A 77 -2.97 0.20 2.47
C ARG A 77 -2.42 0.25 1.04
N GLU A 78 -1.65 1.27 0.70
CA GLU A 78 -1.10 1.48 -0.64
C GLU A 78 0.16 0.64 -0.90
N PHE A 79 0.79 0.09 0.13
CA PHE A 79 2.03 -0.69 -0.03
C PHE A 79 2.09 -1.97 0.80
N ILE A 80 1.30 -2.11 1.87
CA ILE A 80 1.44 -3.21 2.83
C ILE A 80 1.20 -4.57 2.17
N GLY A 81 0.24 -4.67 1.25
CA GLY A 81 -0.04 -5.91 0.52
C GLY A 81 1.09 -6.35 -0.42
N VAL A 82 1.99 -5.46 -0.83
CA VAL A 82 3.17 -5.84 -1.61
C VAL A 82 4.35 -6.22 -0.71
N VAL A 83 4.41 -5.67 0.51
CA VAL A 83 5.49 -5.94 1.48
C VAL A 83 5.30 -7.27 2.21
N GLU A 84 4.06 -7.69 2.44
CA GLU A 84 3.73 -8.91 3.22
C GLU A 84 3.76 -10.21 2.39
N ASN A 85 3.85 -10.11 1.05
CA ASN A 85 3.89 -11.25 0.13
C ASN A 85 5.32 -11.55 -0.33
#